data_AF-A0A9Q0B7R0-F1
#
_entry.id   AF-A0A9Q0B7R0-F1
#
_cell.length_a   1.000
_cell.length_b   1.000
_cell.length_c   1.000
_cell.angle_alpha   90.00
_cell.angle_beta   90.00
_cell.angle_gamma   90.00
#
_symmetry.space_group_name_H-M   'P 1'
#
loop_
_entity.id
_entity.type
_entity.pdbx_description
1 polymer ?
#
loop_
_entity_poly.entity_id
_entity_poly.type
_entity_poly.pdbx_seq_one_letter_code
_entity_poly.pdbx_strand_id
1 'polypeptide(L)'
;MEDVILSQIIDLTLDKIISLLDRLNKPEVSAVIHDKASRINVERVIRTEDDIEGSSFRRWVDNFSTVASLGSNATADKLKLHIKWASQAKWAFSEQIETLFCPGGQDLPSWINNIYKLGRYWVAAKVMVKLAVKQPSLFTSMHVSIIETPPSQSFTPGGNKKALSDVLQRLTEQDDTQDLIAQLGKVWLTDDPESRFRKACHLTLTVHAEMQLLSFYDDHPELTPRFLFMGTSKKACFLCHQLMSRHPLDIGVSACHQKLYPSWQPAECTQSKARKSHKVLLWELSRYLEQIVARDLRTRLGVQRPRTLDSTAGPSFPTTSSLPSTW
;
A
#
# COMPACT_ATOMS: atom_id res chain seq x y z
N MET A 1 17.04 -21.04 11.50
CA MET A 1 16.09 -20.10 12.14
C MET A 1 15.16 -19.45 11.12
N GLU A 2 15.69 -18.85 10.03
CA GLU A 2 14.85 -18.22 8.98
C GLU A 2 13.78 -19.17 8.40
N ASP A 3 14.13 -20.42 8.10
CA ASP A 3 13.18 -21.43 7.60
C ASP A 3 12.11 -21.85 8.61
N VAL A 4 12.42 -21.80 9.90
CA VAL A 4 11.45 -22.09 10.98
C VAL A 4 10.42 -20.96 11.03
N ILE A 5 10.90 -19.71 11.04
CA ILE A 5 10.02 -18.52 11.01
C ILE A 5 9.20 -18.49 9.72
N LEU A 6 9.79 -18.81 8.57
CA LEU A 6 9.05 -18.87 7.32
C LEU A 6 7.93 -19.92 7.37
N SER A 7 8.18 -21.09 7.96
CA SER A 7 7.15 -22.13 8.13
C SER A 7 5.97 -21.61 8.95
N GLN A 8 6.25 -20.96 10.09
CA GLN A 8 5.21 -20.35 10.92
C GLN A 8 4.42 -19.26 10.18
N ILE A 9 5.10 -18.43 9.39
CA ILE A 9 4.45 -17.41 8.56
C ILE A 9 3.52 -18.07 7.52
N ILE A 10 3.96 -19.15 6.88
CA ILE A 10 3.15 -19.89 5.91
C ILE A 10 1.89 -20.42 6.59
N ASP A 11 2.03 -21.06 7.75
CA ASP A 11 0.89 -21.63 8.48
C ASP A 11 -0.13 -20.55 8.87
N LEU A 12 0.34 -19.38 9.33
CA LEU A 12 -0.52 -18.25 9.70
C LEU A 12 -1.16 -17.53 8.52
N THR A 13 -0.64 -17.68 7.30
CA THR A 13 -1.06 -16.89 6.13
C THR A 13 -1.38 -17.72 4.89
N LEU A 14 -1.64 -19.03 5.09
CA LEU A 14 -1.82 -20.01 4.04
C LEU A 14 -2.87 -19.57 3.00
N ASP A 15 -4.04 -19.12 3.45
CA ASP A 15 -5.13 -18.66 2.57
C ASP A 15 -4.69 -17.50 1.66
N LYS A 16 -3.89 -16.57 2.19
CA LYS A 16 -3.37 -15.44 1.42
C LYS A 16 -2.32 -15.90 0.41
N ILE A 17 -1.48 -16.86 0.78
CA ILE A 17 -0.48 -17.46 -0.11
C ILE A 17 -1.18 -18.19 -1.26
N ILE A 18 -2.16 -19.04 -0.96
CA ILE A 18 -2.97 -19.75 -1.96
C ILE A 18 -3.66 -18.76 -2.90
N SER A 19 -4.30 -17.71 -2.36
CA SER A 19 -4.93 -16.67 -3.19
C SER A 19 -3.96 -15.95 -4.13
N LEU A 20 -2.69 -15.79 -3.75
CA LEU A 20 -1.66 -15.23 -4.64
C LEU A 20 -1.28 -16.23 -5.74
N LEU A 21 -1.13 -17.51 -5.40
CA LEU A 21 -0.83 -18.57 -6.36
C LEU A 21 -1.96 -18.76 -7.38
N ASP A 22 -3.22 -18.77 -6.94
CA ASP A 22 -4.38 -18.86 -7.83
C ASP A 22 -4.43 -17.73 -8.88
N ARG A 23 -4.00 -16.51 -8.48
CA ARG A 23 -3.90 -15.38 -9.41
C ARG A 23 -2.75 -15.53 -10.41
N LEU A 24 -1.71 -16.26 -10.05
CA LEU A 24 -0.57 -16.58 -10.93
C LEU A 24 -0.90 -17.76 -11.87
N ASN A 25 -1.79 -18.67 -11.46
CA ASN A 25 -2.24 -19.82 -12.25
C ASN A 25 -3.24 -19.46 -13.37
N LYS A 26 -3.56 -18.19 -13.55
CA LYS A 26 -4.53 -17.79 -14.58
C LYS A 26 -3.98 -18.10 -15.99
N PRO A 27 -4.82 -18.62 -16.91
CA PRO A 27 -4.39 -18.95 -18.27
C PRO A 27 -3.75 -17.75 -19.00
N GLU A 28 -4.27 -16.54 -18.81
CA GLU A 28 -3.70 -15.34 -19.42
C GLU A 28 -2.27 -15.04 -18.93
N VAL A 29 -1.96 -15.33 -17.66
CA VAL A 29 -0.63 -15.11 -17.07
C VAL A 29 0.35 -16.14 -17.64
N SER A 30 -0.05 -17.40 -17.68
CA SER A 30 0.76 -18.50 -18.22
C SER A 30 1.08 -18.29 -19.71
N ALA A 31 0.10 -17.83 -20.51
CA ALA A 31 0.30 -17.55 -21.92
C ALA A 31 1.32 -16.42 -22.17
N VAL A 32 1.22 -15.32 -21.42
CA VAL A 32 2.17 -14.19 -21.51
C VAL A 32 3.59 -14.64 -21.17
N ILE A 33 3.75 -15.46 -20.14
CA ILE A 33 5.07 -15.90 -19.70
C ILE A 33 5.66 -16.90 -20.67
N HIS A 34 4.85 -17.82 -21.21
CA HIS A 34 5.31 -18.74 -22.24
C HIS A 34 5.77 -18.00 -23.52
N ASP A 35 5.01 -17.01 -24.01
CA ASP A 35 5.43 -16.17 -25.14
C ASP A 35 6.78 -15.49 -24.84
N LYS A 36 6.92 -14.85 -23.67
CA LYS A 36 8.15 -14.13 -23.31
C LYS A 36 9.35 -15.04 -23.07
N ALA A 37 9.17 -16.18 -22.41
CA ALA A 37 10.22 -17.18 -22.20
C ALA A 37 10.70 -17.77 -23.54
N SER A 38 9.80 -17.98 -24.51
CA SER A 38 10.18 -18.45 -25.84
C SER A 38 11.07 -17.45 -26.59
N ARG A 39 10.84 -16.13 -26.41
CA ARG A 39 11.68 -15.07 -26.99
C ARG A 39 13.09 -15.03 -26.38
N ILE A 40 13.21 -15.20 -25.06
CA ILE A 40 14.51 -15.34 -24.38
C ILE A 40 15.29 -16.54 -24.97
N ASN A 41 14.60 -17.63 -25.28
CA ASN A 41 15.21 -18.81 -25.90
C ASN A 41 15.62 -18.61 -27.36
N VAL A 42 15.03 -17.64 -28.08
CA VAL A 42 15.37 -17.30 -29.48
C VAL A 42 16.54 -16.33 -29.55
N GLU A 43 16.60 -15.31 -28.69
CA GLU A 43 17.75 -14.39 -28.60
C GLU A 43 19.06 -15.11 -28.21
N ARG A 44 18.94 -16.26 -27.53
CA ARG A 44 20.02 -17.21 -27.23
C ARG A 44 20.75 -17.75 -28.46
N VAL A 45 20.07 -17.89 -29.60
CA VAL A 45 20.72 -18.41 -30.82
C VAL A 45 21.74 -17.40 -31.38
N ILE A 46 21.71 -16.15 -30.89
CA ILE A 46 22.45 -15.02 -31.46
C ILE A 46 23.59 -14.52 -30.54
N ARG A 47 23.66 -14.89 -29.25
CA ARG A 47 24.69 -14.39 -28.30
C ARG A 47 25.44 -15.52 -27.57
N THR A 48 26.77 -15.40 -27.51
CA THR A 48 27.74 -16.35 -26.90
C THR A 48 27.79 -16.34 -25.36
N GLU A 49 28.42 -17.38 -24.80
CA GLU A 49 28.20 -18.04 -23.48
C GLU A 49 28.64 -17.35 -22.17
N ASP A 50 29.05 -16.08 -22.12
CA ASP A 50 29.65 -15.50 -20.91
C ASP A 50 28.71 -14.72 -19.96
N ASP A 51 27.39 -14.85 -20.07
CA ASP A 51 26.42 -14.16 -19.20
C ASP A 51 25.90 -15.06 -18.06
N ILE A 52 26.67 -15.15 -16.97
CA ILE A 52 26.31 -15.89 -15.75
C ILE A 52 25.01 -15.34 -15.14
N GLU A 53 24.76 -14.03 -15.17
CA GLU A 53 23.56 -13.42 -14.62
C GLU A 53 22.32 -13.75 -15.48
N GLY A 54 22.44 -13.65 -16.80
CA GLY A 54 21.40 -14.05 -17.75
C GLY A 54 21.00 -15.53 -17.62
N SER A 55 21.97 -16.42 -17.35
CA SER A 55 21.71 -17.85 -17.11
C SER A 55 20.88 -18.09 -15.84
N SER A 56 21.11 -17.29 -14.78
CA SER A 56 20.40 -17.41 -13.50
C SER A 56 18.96 -16.89 -13.60
N PHE A 57 18.73 -15.80 -14.34
CA PHE A 57 17.40 -15.26 -14.59
C PHE A 57 16.56 -16.20 -15.45
N ARG A 58 17.16 -16.85 -16.47
CA ARG A 58 16.45 -17.82 -17.30
C ARG A 58 15.94 -19.01 -16.49
N ARG A 59 16.80 -19.60 -15.65
CA ARG A 59 16.39 -20.67 -14.73
C ARG A 59 15.28 -20.21 -13.78
N TRP A 60 15.30 -18.94 -13.38
CA TRP A 60 14.23 -18.34 -12.60
C TRP A 60 12.91 -18.27 -13.37
N VAL A 61 12.92 -17.85 -14.65
CA VAL A 61 11.74 -17.82 -15.52
C VAL A 61 11.20 -19.22 -15.79
N ASP A 62 12.06 -20.21 -16.05
CA ASP A 62 11.65 -21.59 -16.33
C ASP A 62 10.87 -22.21 -15.15
N ASN A 63 11.30 -21.89 -13.93
CA ASN A 63 10.63 -22.31 -12.69
C ASN A 63 9.24 -21.69 -12.50
N PHE A 64 8.88 -20.63 -13.25
CA PHE A 64 7.56 -20.00 -13.15
C PHE A 64 6.42 -20.99 -13.43
N SER A 65 6.54 -21.81 -14.48
CA SER A 65 5.53 -22.80 -14.87
C SER A 65 5.22 -23.79 -13.74
N THR A 66 6.25 -24.16 -12.98
CA THR A 66 6.13 -25.03 -11.80
C THR A 66 5.45 -24.29 -10.65
N VAL A 67 5.68 -22.97 -10.50
CA VAL A 67 5.04 -22.16 -9.46
C VAL A 67 3.56 -21.91 -9.77
N ALA A 68 3.24 -21.58 -11.02
CA ALA A 68 1.88 -21.31 -11.45
C ALA A 68 0.98 -22.54 -11.33
N SER A 69 1.53 -23.74 -11.54
CA SER A 69 0.78 -25.00 -11.41
C SER A 69 0.54 -25.46 -9.97
N LEU A 70 1.03 -24.73 -8.96
CA LEU A 70 0.74 -25.04 -7.55
C LEU A 70 -0.64 -24.55 -7.16
N GLY A 71 -1.49 -25.48 -6.74
CA GLY A 71 -2.78 -25.18 -6.13
C GLY A 71 -2.77 -25.30 -4.61
N SER A 72 -3.97 -25.34 -4.03
CA SER A 72 -4.26 -25.50 -2.60
C SER A 72 -3.64 -26.75 -1.94
N ASN A 73 -3.24 -27.75 -2.72
CA ASN A 73 -2.66 -29.01 -2.22
C ASN A 73 -1.13 -28.97 -2.06
N ALA A 74 -0.50 -27.80 -2.18
CA ALA A 74 0.94 -27.67 -2.03
C ALA A 74 1.40 -27.90 -0.58
N THR A 75 2.34 -28.83 -0.40
CA THR A 75 3.01 -29.07 0.89
C THR A 75 3.78 -27.83 1.35
N ALA A 76 3.93 -27.61 2.66
CA ALA A 76 4.70 -26.51 3.23
C ALA A 76 6.13 -26.39 2.68
N ASP A 77 6.82 -27.51 2.42
CA ASP A 77 8.18 -27.51 1.86
C ASP A 77 8.23 -26.98 0.43
N LYS A 78 7.25 -27.36 -0.41
CA LYS A 78 7.09 -26.77 -1.74
C LYS A 78 6.82 -25.26 -1.62
N LEU A 79 5.88 -24.85 -0.77
CA LEU A 79 5.57 -23.43 -0.58
C LEU A 79 6.81 -22.61 -0.17
N LYS A 80 7.64 -23.12 0.74
CA LYS A 80 8.91 -22.48 1.11
C LYS A 80 9.84 -22.28 -0.08
N LEU A 81 10.04 -23.32 -0.90
CA LEU A 81 10.89 -23.24 -2.09
C LEU A 81 10.40 -22.15 -3.05
N HIS A 82 9.10 -22.08 -3.28
CA HIS A 82 8.50 -21.13 -4.22
C HIS A 82 8.45 -19.70 -3.67
N ILE A 83 8.26 -19.53 -2.37
CA ILE A 83 8.39 -18.22 -1.72
C ILE A 83 9.83 -17.69 -1.82
N LYS A 84 10.83 -18.56 -1.62
CA LYS A 84 12.25 -18.20 -1.81
C LYS A 84 12.54 -17.82 -3.27
N TRP A 85 12.07 -18.62 -4.23
CA TRP A 85 12.14 -18.29 -5.65
C TRP A 85 11.50 -16.92 -5.96
N ALA A 86 10.29 -16.65 -5.46
CA ALA A 86 9.59 -15.40 -5.73
C ALA A 86 10.31 -14.17 -5.16
N SER A 87 11.08 -14.34 -4.07
CA SER A 87 11.85 -13.25 -3.46
C SER A 87 12.97 -12.72 -4.36
N GLN A 88 13.47 -13.55 -5.29
CA GLN A 88 14.52 -13.17 -6.23
C GLN A 88 13.99 -12.18 -7.28
N ALA A 89 12.69 -12.19 -7.57
CA ALA A 89 12.08 -11.34 -8.59
C ALA A 89 12.40 -9.85 -8.37
N LYS A 90 12.18 -9.34 -7.15
CA LYS A 90 12.39 -7.93 -6.86
C LYS A 90 13.86 -7.59 -6.56
N TRP A 91 14.62 -8.55 -6.02
CA TRP A 91 15.93 -8.26 -5.42
C TRP A 91 17.14 -8.75 -6.20
N ALA A 92 16.94 -9.66 -7.14
CA ALA A 92 17.98 -10.14 -8.05
C ALA A 92 17.64 -9.82 -9.51
N PHE A 93 16.35 -9.73 -9.85
CA PHE A 93 15.91 -9.73 -11.24
C PHE A 93 15.00 -8.57 -11.64
N SER A 94 14.98 -7.46 -10.88
CA SER A 94 14.03 -6.37 -11.13
C SER A 94 14.23 -5.73 -12.51
N GLU A 95 15.47 -5.46 -12.90
CA GLU A 95 15.80 -4.83 -14.19
C GLU A 95 15.48 -5.76 -15.37
N GLN A 96 15.76 -7.05 -15.23
CA GLN A 96 15.48 -8.07 -16.24
C GLN A 96 13.97 -8.28 -16.39
N ILE A 97 13.20 -8.28 -15.29
CA ILE A 97 11.74 -8.35 -15.31
C ILE A 97 11.14 -7.12 -15.98
N GLU A 98 11.61 -5.93 -15.64
CA GLU A 98 11.15 -4.68 -16.28
C GLU A 98 11.47 -4.70 -17.78
N THR A 99 12.69 -5.07 -18.17
CA THR A 99 13.08 -5.18 -19.58
C THR A 99 12.19 -6.16 -20.36
N LEU A 100 11.89 -7.32 -19.77
CA LEU A 100 11.13 -8.39 -20.44
C LEU A 100 9.63 -8.08 -20.56
N PHE A 101 9.05 -7.51 -19.50
CA PHE A 101 7.60 -7.34 -19.35
C PHE A 101 7.11 -5.90 -19.53
N CYS A 102 8.01 -4.92 -19.61
CA CYS A 102 7.72 -3.50 -19.82
C CYS A 102 8.53 -2.93 -21.01
N PRO A 103 8.39 -3.47 -22.24
CA PRO A 103 9.05 -2.87 -23.39
C PRO A 103 8.44 -1.50 -23.71
N GLY A 104 9.27 -0.46 -23.85
CA GLY A 104 8.85 0.86 -24.31
C GLY A 104 8.12 1.72 -23.26
N GLY A 105 8.36 1.50 -21.96
CA GLY A 105 7.84 2.36 -20.89
C GLY A 105 6.36 2.13 -20.55
N GLN A 106 5.84 0.93 -20.82
CA GLN A 106 4.51 0.52 -20.41
C GLN A 106 4.41 0.34 -18.87
N ASP A 107 3.23 0.05 -18.34
CA ASP A 107 3.13 -0.35 -16.93
C ASP A 107 3.49 -1.83 -16.76
N LEU A 108 4.19 -2.14 -15.66
CA LEU A 108 4.48 -3.53 -15.31
C LEU A 108 3.18 -4.33 -15.13
N PRO A 109 3.03 -5.52 -15.76
CA PRO A 109 1.83 -6.33 -15.62
C PRO A 109 1.42 -6.55 -14.17
N SER A 110 0.14 -6.31 -13.87
CA SER A 110 -0.35 -6.32 -12.48
C SER A 110 -0.12 -7.64 -11.75
N TRP A 111 -0.03 -8.76 -12.46
CA TRP A 111 0.23 -10.09 -11.88
C TRP A 111 1.65 -10.23 -11.32
N ILE A 112 2.64 -9.45 -11.79
CA ILE A 112 4.00 -9.44 -11.23
C ILE A 112 3.98 -8.96 -9.78
N ASN A 113 3.04 -8.08 -9.41
CA ASN A 113 2.85 -7.70 -8.02
C ASN A 113 2.49 -8.89 -7.11
N ASN A 114 1.88 -9.96 -7.65
CA ASN A 114 1.61 -11.16 -6.86
C ASN A 114 2.90 -11.94 -6.57
N ILE A 115 3.85 -11.99 -7.50
CA ILE A 115 5.19 -12.55 -7.26
C ILE A 115 5.90 -11.75 -6.17
N TYR A 116 5.90 -10.41 -6.29
CA TYR A 116 6.52 -9.56 -5.28
C TYR A 116 5.91 -9.74 -3.90
N LYS A 117 4.58 -9.88 -3.81
CA LYS A 117 3.88 -10.20 -2.55
C LYS A 117 4.28 -11.56 -1.99
N LEU A 118 4.38 -12.58 -2.84
CA LEU A 118 4.79 -13.92 -2.44
C LEU A 118 6.23 -13.92 -1.89
N GLY A 119 7.16 -13.26 -2.59
CA GLY A 119 8.56 -13.18 -2.18
C GLY A 119 8.79 -12.44 -0.84
N ARG A 120 7.87 -11.56 -0.44
CA ARG A 120 7.97 -10.80 0.80
C ARG A 120 7.87 -11.64 2.06
N TYR A 121 7.22 -12.80 2.02
CA TYR A 121 7.19 -13.69 3.18
C TYR A 121 8.59 -14.15 3.56
N TRP A 122 9.44 -14.47 2.57
CA TRP A 122 10.84 -14.78 2.83
C TRP A 122 11.63 -13.57 3.36
N VAL A 123 11.45 -12.41 2.72
CA VAL A 123 12.12 -11.17 3.16
C VAL A 123 11.74 -10.84 4.60
N ALA A 124 10.46 -10.97 4.97
CA ALA A 124 9.98 -10.75 6.32
C ALA A 124 10.63 -11.73 7.31
N ALA A 125 10.71 -13.02 6.99
CA ALA A 125 11.39 -14.01 7.83
C ALA A 125 12.86 -13.63 8.07
N LYS A 126 13.59 -13.29 7.01
CA LYS A 126 15.00 -12.85 7.10
C LYS A 126 15.17 -11.58 7.93
N VAL A 127 14.35 -10.56 7.67
CA VAL A 127 14.43 -9.28 8.38
C VAL A 127 14.08 -9.46 9.85
N MET A 128 13.08 -10.27 10.19
CA MET A 128 12.69 -10.54 11.57
C MET A 128 13.82 -11.25 12.33
N VAL A 129 14.43 -12.27 11.73
CA VAL A 129 15.59 -12.97 12.31
C VAL A 129 16.77 -12.01 12.49
N LYS A 130 17.09 -11.21 11.47
CA LYS A 130 18.18 -10.23 11.54
C LYS A 130 17.92 -9.18 12.62
N LEU A 131 16.68 -8.70 12.76
CA LEU A 131 16.30 -7.73 13.78
C LEU A 131 16.38 -8.34 15.17
N ALA A 132 15.90 -9.57 15.35
CA ALA A 132 15.95 -10.28 16.64
C ALA A 132 17.39 -10.51 17.12
N VAL A 133 18.30 -10.84 16.20
CA VAL A 133 19.73 -10.98 16.52
C VAL A 133 20.36 -9.63 16.86
N LYS A 134 20.04 -8.58 16.11
CA LYS A 134 20.66 -7.25 16.30
C LYS A 134 20.10 -6.47 17.50
N GLN A 135 18.83 -6.65 17.80
CA GLN A 135 18.07 -5.87 18.78
C GLN A 135 17.13 -6.81 19.56
N PRO A 136 17.66 -7.78 20.33
CA PRO A 136 16.85 -8.77 21.02
C PRO A 136 15.87 -8.14 22.02
N SER A 137 16.23 -7.00 22.60
CA SER A 137 15.38 -6.25 23.54
C SER A 137 14.06 -5.77 22.93
N LEU A 138 13.98 -5.58 21.60
CA LEU A 138 12.72 -5.24 20.92
C LEU A 138 11.69 -6.38 20.97
N PHE A 139 12.15 -7.62 21.17
CA PHE A 139 11.30 -8.81 21.26
C PHE A 139 11.08 -9.24 22.72
N THR A 140 11.57 -8.47 23.69
CA THR A 140 11.29 -8.69 25.11
C THR A 140 10.12 -7.82 25.57
N SER A 141 9.30 -8.33 26.48
CA SER A 141 8.17 -7.59 27.06
C SER A 141 7.14 -7.08 26.05
N MET A 142 6.83 -7.90 25.03
CA MET A 142 5.77 -7.58 24.07
C MET A 142 4.42 -7.46 24.77
N HIS A 143 3.78 -6.31 24.60
CA HIS A 143 2.41 -6.08 25.06
C HIS A 143 1.45 -6.26 23.88
N VAL A 144 0.44 -7.11 24.06
CA VAL A 144 -0.61 -7.32 23.07
C VAL A 144 -1.90 -6.77 23.64
N SER A 145 -2.43 -5.73 23.00
CA SER A 145 -3.73 -5.14 23.32
C SER A 145 -4.68 -5.39 22.16
N ILE A 146 -5.92 -5.77 22.49
CA ILE A 146 -7.00 -5.82 21.52
C ILE A 146 -7.64 -4.43 21.51
N ILE A 147 -7.74 -3.82 20.34
CA ILE A 147 -8.42 -2.55 20.14
C ILE A 147 -9.73 -2.85 19.41
N GLU A 148 -10.84 -2.53 20.04
CA GLU A 148 -12.16 -2.65 19.42
C GLU A 148 -12.27 -1.68 18.25
N THR A 149 -12.73 -2.19 17.11
CA THR A 149 -12.89 -1.35 15.92
C THR A 149 -14.05 -0.38 16.14
N PRO A 150 -13.84 0.94 16.02
CA PRO A 150 -14.92 1.90 16.17
C PRO A 150 -16.04 1.64 15.15
N PRO A 151 -17.31 1.86 15.52
CA PRO A 151 -18.42 1.65 14.61
C PRO A 151 -18.29 2.57 13.39
N SER A 152 -18.73 2.06 12.23
CA SER A 152 -18.79 2.88 11.03
C SER A 152 -19.91 3.91 11.15
N GLN A 153 -19.70 5.10 10.61
CA GLN A 153 -20.67 6.19 10.67
C GLN A 153 -21.21 6.52 9.28
N SER A 154 -22.53 6.64 9.13
CA SER A 154 -23.11 7.13 7.88
C SER A 154 -22.90 8.64 7.74
N PHE A 155 -22.44 9.07 6.58
CA PHE A 155 -22.31 10.47 6.21
C PHE A 155 -23.14 10.76 4.96
N THR A 156 -23.92 11.83 5.02
CA THR A 156 -24.63 12.41 3.88
C THR A 156 -24.60 13.93 4.00
N PRO A 157 -24.67 14.68 2.89
CA PRO A 157 -24.84 16.13 2.92
C PRO A 157 -26.26 16.56 3.37
N GLY A 158 -27.05 15.65 3.94
CA GLY A 158 -28.43 15.88 4.35
C GLY A 158 -29.34 16.27 3.18
N GLY A 159 -30.38 17.06 3.47
CA GLY A 159 -31.31 17.59 2.48
C GLY A 159 -30.78 18.75 1.64
N ASN A 160 -29.48 19.10 1.75
CA ASN A 160 -28.91 20.24 1.03
C ASN A 160 -28.82 19.95 -0.48
N LYS A 161 -29.67 20.62 -1.26
CA LYS A 161 -29.69 20.51 -2.72
C LYS A 161 -28.59 21.32 -3.43
N LYS A 162 -27.87 22.19 -2.71
CA LYS A 162 -26.80 23.06 -3.20
C LYS A 162 -25.46 22.77 -2.52
N ALA A 163 -25.26 21.54 -2.04
CA ALA A 163 -24.08 21.13 -1.30
C ALA A 163 -22.77 21.35 -2.07
N LEU A 164 -22.74 21.11 -3.38
CA LEU A 164 -21.57 21.40 -4.21
C LEU A 164 -21.36 22.91 -4.32
N SER A 165 -22.40 23.68 -4.66
CA SER A 165 -22.31 25.16 -4.70
C SER A 165 -21.76 25.75 -3.40
N ASP A 166 -22.30 25.34 -2.25
CA ASP A 166 -21.90 25.86 -0.94
C ASP A 166 -20.43 25.52 -0.62
N VAL A 167 -19.99 24.30 -0.97
CA VAL A 167 -18.60 23.88 -0.82
C VAL A 167 -17.69 24.68 -1.74
N LEU A 168 -18.08 24.90 -3.00
CA LEU A 168 -17.27 25.67 -3.93
C LEU A 168 -17.15 27.14 -3.50
N GLN A 169 -18.26 27.79 -3.12
CA GLN A 169 -18.24 29.18 -2.64
C GLN A 169 -17.29 29.33 -1.44
N ARG A 170 -17.33 28.37 -0.51
CA ARG A 170 -16.44 28.35 0.65
C ARG A 170 -14.97 28.11 0.28
N LEU A 171 -14.68 27.26 -0.71
CA LEU A 171 -13.31 26.92 -1.12
C LEU A 171 -12.67 28.00 -2.00
N THR A 172 -13.45 28.64 -2.87
CA THR A 172 -12.94 29.61 -3.84
C THR A 172 -13.03 31.03 -3.35
N GLU A 173 -13.84 31.29 -2.31
CA GLU A 173 -14.21 32.62 -1.81
C GLU A 173 -14.89 33.47 -2.91
N GLN A 174 -15.66 32.82 -3.79
CA GLN A 174 -16.39 33.45 -4.90
C GLN A 174 -17.90 33.22 -4.75
N ASP A 175 -18.68 34.29 -4.91
CA ASP A 175 -20.14 34.23 -4.81
C ASP A 175 -20.81 33.55 -6.02
N ASP A 176 -20.18 33.61 -7.20
CA ASP A 176 -20.64 32.91 -8.40
C ASP A 176 -19.73 31.71 -8.70
N THR A 177 -20.30 30.52 -8.56
CA THR A 177 -19.64 29.24 -8.85
C THR A 177 -20.20 28.54 -10.09
N GLN A 178 -21.08 29.17 -10.86
CA GLN A 178 -21.78 28.52 -11.97
C GLN A 178 -20.83 28.03 -13.05
N ASP A 179 -19.85 28.86 -13.43
CA ASP A 179 -18.83 28.48 -14.41
C ASP A 179 -18.01 27.27 -13.94
N LEU A 180 -17.65 27.22 -12.66
CA LEU A 180 -16.90 26.11 -12.09
C LEU A 180 -17.74 24.84 -12.02
N ILE A 181 -19.03 24.94 -11.68
CA ILE A 181 -19.97 23.81 -11.72
C ILE A 181 -20.12 23.29 -13.15
N ALA A 182 -20.25 24.16 -14.14
CA ALA A 182 -20.33 23.78 -15.54
C ALA A 182 -19.05 23.10 -16.03
N GLN A 183 -17.87 23.60 -15.63
CA GLN A 183 -16.59 22.96 -15.92
C GLN A 183 -16.48 21.58 -15.25
N LEU A 184 -16.91 21.44 -14.00
CA LEU A 184 -16.97 20.14 -13.31
C LEU A 184 -17.93 19.18 -14.02
N GLY A 185 -19.06 19.65 -14.55
CA GLY A 185 -19.96 18.83 -15.36
C GLY A 185 -19.28 18.25 -16.60
N LYS A 186 -18.48 19.05 -17.31
CA LYS A 186 -17.67 18.58 -18.44
C LYS A 186 -16.63 17.54 -18.01
N VAL A 187 -15.91 17.79 -16.92
CA VAL A 187 -14.86 16.88 -16.41
C VAL A 187 -15.44 15.56 -15.88
N TRP A 188 -16.57 15.63 -15.20
CA TRP A 188 -17.25 14.47 -14.62
C TRP A 188 -18.21 13.77 -15.58
N LEU A 189 -18.38 14.30 -16.80
CA LEU A 189 -19.28 13.81 -17.83
C LEU A 189 -20.72 13.66 -17.30
N THR A 190 -21.27 14.75 -16.76
CA THR A 190 -22.61 14.78 -16.15
C THR A 190 -23.29 16.13 -16.39
N ASP A 191 -24.58 16.10 -16.68
CA ASP A 191 -25.41 17.30 -16.84
C ASP A 191 -25.87 17.87 -15.47
N ASP A 192 -25.79 17.04 -14.42
CA ASP A 192 -26.13 17.43 -13.03
C ASP A 192 -24.94 17.14 -12.08
N PRO A 193 -23.96 18.07 -11.99
CA PRO A 193 -22.80 17.92 -11.10
C PRO A 193 -23.17 17.89 -9.62
N GLU A 194 -24.22 18.61 -9.24
CA GLU A 194 -24.71 18.73 -7.88
C GLU A 194 -25.27 17.40 -7.36
N SER A 195 -26.13 16.73 -8.13
CA SER A 195 -26.62 15.38 -7.82
C SER A 195 -25.49 14.36 -7.79
N ARG A 196 -24.54 14.43 -8.74
CA ARG A 196 -23.35 13.56 -8.73
C ARG A 196 -22.52 13.73 -7.47
N PHE A 197 -22.23 14.97 -7.08
CA PHE A 197 -21.49 15.28 -5.86
C PHE A 197 -22.22 14.76 -4.62
N ARG A 198 -23.52 15.04 -4.49
CA ARG A 198 -24.33 14.54 -3.37
C ARG A 198 -24.27 13.01 -3.28
N LYS A 199 -24.45 12.29 -4.40
CA LYS A 199 -24.32 10.83 -4.45
C LYS A 199 -22.93 10.37 -4.01
N ALA A 200 -21.86 11.03 -4.46
CA ALA A 200 -20.49 10.71 -4.05
C ALA A 200 -20.23 10.96 -2.55
N CYS A 201 -20.98 11.87 -1.92
CA CYS A 201 -20.93 12.13 -0.48
C CYS A 201 -21.78 11.16 0.36
N HIS A 202 -22.51 10.20 -0.23
CA HIS A 202 -23.15 9.14 0.56
C HIS A 202 -22.10 8.10 0.91
N LEU A 203 -21.52 8.23 2.11
CA LEU A 203 -20.36 7.47 2.53
C LEU A 203 -20.64 6.74 3.84
N THR A 204 -20.06 5.56 3.96
CA THR A 204 -19.90 4.87 5.25
C THR A 204 -18.50 5.16 5.74
N LEU A 205 -18.37 6.08 6.69
CA LEU A 205 -17.10 6.48 7.27
C LEU A 205 -16.53 5.37 8.15
N THR A 206 -15.22 5.15 8.04
CA THR A 206 -14.49 4.09 8.74
C THR A 206 -13.19 4.63 9.32
N VAL A 207 -12.89 4.26 10.56
CA VAL A 207 -11.62 4.60 11.22
C VAL A 207 -10.55 3.62 10.76
N HIS A 208 -9.51 4.13 10.12
CA HIS A 208 -8.35 3.31 9.73
C HIS A 208 -7.54 2.84 10.95
N ALA A 209 -6.87 1.69 10.84
CA ALA A 209 -6.09 1.09 11.93
C ALA A 209 -5.01 2.05 12.47
N GLU A 210 -4.41 2.87 11.62
CA GLU A 210 -3.43 3.88 12.04
C GLU A 210 -4.02 4.90 13.01
N MET A 211 -5.27 5.31 12.79
CA MET A 211 -5.95 6.27 13.67
C MET A 211 -6.39 5.60 14.98
N GLN A 212 -6.80 4.33 14.92
CA GLN A 212 -7.13 3.56 16.13
C GLN A 212 -5.91 3.43 17.05
N LEU A 213 -4.74 3.11 16.49
CA LEU A 213 -3.49 3.01 17.25
C LEU A 213 -3.04 4.36 17.80
N LEU A 214 -3.17 5.44 17.02
CA LEU A 214 -2.84 6.79 17.49
C LEU A 214 -3.68 7.17 18.70
N SER A 215 -5.00 7.01 18.60
CA SER A 215 -5.92 7.31 19.71
C SER A 215 -5.71 6.42 20.92
N PHE A 216 -5.33 5.15 20.71
CA PHE A 216 -5.00 4.25 21.82
C PHE A 216 -3.84 4.81 22.65
N TYR A 217 -2.75 5.27 22.02
CA TYR A 217 -1.62 5.82 22.77
C TYR A 217 -1.91 7.20 23.38
N ASP A 218 -2.82 7.97 22.79
CA ASP A 218 -3.31 9.19 23.41
C ASP A 218 -4.11 8.92 24.69
N ASP A 219 -4.90 7.84 24.68
CA ASP A 219 -5.69 7.42 25.84
C ASP A 219 -4.87 6.60 26.87
N HIS A 220 -3.72 6.06 26.46
CA HIS A 220 -2.80 5.24 27.26
C HIS A 220 -1.34 5.69 27.13
N PRO A 221 -1.00 6.92 27.58
CA PRO A 221 0.36 7.45 27.44
C PRO A 221 1.41 6.58 28.15
N GLU A 222 1.05 5.85 29.19
CA GLU A 222 1.90 4.88 29.90
C GLU A 222 2.30 3.67 29.08
N LEU A 223 1.54 3.35 28.02
CA LEU A 223 1.82 2.25 27.10
C LEU A 223 2.60 2.70 25.85
N THR A 224 2.93 3.99 25.74
CA THR A 224 3.64 4.54 24.59
C THR A 224 4.99 3.83 24.37
N PRO A 225 5.25 3.26 23.18
CA PRO A 225 6.46 2.49 22.95
C PRO A 225 7.69 3.39 22.89
N ARG A 226 8.84 2.85 23.31
CA ARG A 226 10.13 3.54 23.20
C ARG A 226 10.53 3.81 21.74
N PHE A 227 10.15 2.91 20.84
CA PHE A 227 10.34 3.06 19.41
C PHE A 227 9.02 3.44 18.75
N LEU A 228 8.86 4.73 18.44
CA LEU A 228 7.62 5.32 17.92
C LEU A 228 7.51 5.06 16.41
N PHE A 229 7.22 3.81 16.08
CA PHE A 229 7.04 3.37 14.70
C PHE A 229 5.86 2.41 14.58
N MET A 230 4.99 2.68 13.62
CA MET A 230 3.83 1.85 13.35
C MET A 230 4.11 0.89 12.19
N GLY A 231 4.23 -0.40 12.53
CA GLY A 231 4.39 -1.48 11.57
C GLY A 231 3.05 -1.93 10.99
N THR A 232 2.63 -1.31 9.89
CA THR A 232 1.39 -1.68 9.19
C THR A 232 1.63 -2.59 7.97
N SER A 233 0.66 -3.46 7.67
CA SER A 233 0.69 -4.35 6.50
C SER A 233 0.62 -3.62 5.14
N LYS A 234 0.16 -2.36 5.15
CA LYS A 234 0.09 -1.44 4.00
C LYS A 234 0.72 -0.11 4.37
N LYS A 235 1.24 0.63 3.39
CA LYS A 235 1.66 2.04 3.59
C LYS A 235 0.47 2.86 4.11
N ALA A 236 0.75 3.89 4.90
CA ALA A 236 -0.29 4.77 5.42
C ALA A 236 -1.03 5.46 4.27
N CYS A 237 -2.32 5.72 4.46
CA CYS A 237 -3.06 6.55 3.53
C CYS A 237 -2.67 8.03 3.63
N PHE A 238 -3.04 8.83 2.62
CA PHE A 238 -2.72 10.26 2.63
C PHE A 238 -3.23 10.95 3.90
N LEU A 239 -4.48 10.68 4.30
CA LEU A 239 -5.09 11.32 5.46
C LEU A 239 -4.48 10.85 6.79
N CYS A 240 -4.27 9.54 6.96
CA CYS A 240 -3.56 9.01 8.14
C CYS A 240 -2.17 9.63 8.27
N HIS A 241 -1.41 9.66 7.18
CA HIS A 241 -0.06 10.22 7.17
C HIS A 241 -0.04 11.71 7.52
N GLN A 242 -0.94 12.51 6.92
CA GLN A 242 -1.02 13.94 7.20
C GLN A 242 -1.46 14.25 8.64
N LEU A 243 -2.36 13.45 9.23
CA LEU A 243 -2.75 13.65 10.63
C LEU A 243 -1.59 13.29 11.57
N MET A 244 -0.99 12.10 11.40
CA MET A 244 0.12 11.66 12.26
C MET A 244 1.33 12.58 12.18
N SER A 245 1.67 13.12 11.01
CA SER A 245 2.83 14.02 10.85
C SER A 245 2.65 15.37 11.56
N ARG A 246 1.44 15.70 11.98
CA ARG A 246 1.13 16.89 12.79
C ARG A 246 0.92 16.54 14.27
N HIS A 247 0.86 15.26 14.59
CA HIS A 247 0.54 14.78 15.92
C HIS A 247 1.76 14.88 16.85
N PRO A 248 1.61 15.33 18.12
CA PRO A 248 2.73 15.49 19.05
C PRO A 248 3.54 14.22 19.35
N LEU A 249 2.91 13.04 19.24
CA LEU A 249 3.61 11.76 19.42
C LEU A 249 4.61 11.44 18.30
N ASP A 250 4.51 12.10 17.14
CA ASP A 250 5.40 11.92 15.99
C ASP A 250 5.69 10.44 15.64
N ILE A 251 4.63 9.61 15.66
CA ILE A 251 4.76 8.17 15.38
C ILE A 251 5.09 8.00 13.89
N GLY A 252 6.26 7.42 13.63
CA GLY A 252 6.73 7.14 12.27
C GLY A 252 5.91 6.05 11.58
N VAL A 253 5.77 6.16 10.27
CA VAL A 253 5.27 5.09 9.39
C VAL A 253 6.27 4.80 8.29
N SER A 254 6.26 3.57 7.78
CA SER A 254 7.19 3.14 6.73
C SER A 254 7.14 4.00 5.46
N ALA A 255 5.94 4.40 5.02
CA ALA A 255 5.71 5.27 3.87
C ALA A 255 4.22 5.64 3.76
N CYS A 256 3.91 6.60 2.88
CA CYS A 256 2.55 6.96 2.46
C CYS A 256 2.30 6.51 1.01
N HIS A 257 1.15 5.88 0.72
CA HIS A 257 0.79 5.50 -0.65
C HIS A 257 0.05 6.61 -1.43
N GLN A 258 -0.12 7.79 -0.85
CA GLN A 258 -0.72 9.00 -1.45
C GLN A 258 -2.20 8.90 -1.88
N LYS A 259 -2.81 7.71 -1.88
CA LYS A 259 -4.26 7.55 -2.07
C LYS A 259 -5.07 8.19 -0.93
N LEU A 260 -6.09 8.94 -1.37
CA LEU A 260 -7.13 9.54 -0.55
C LEU A 260 -8.30 8.55 -0.40
N TYR A 261 -8.80 8.37 0.81
CA TYR A 261 -10.01 7.57 1.07
C TYR A 261 -11.13 8.52 1.51
N PRO A 262 -12.15 8.77 0.67
CA PRO A 262 -13.25 9.66 1.04
C PRO A 262 -14.04 9.18 2.26
N SER A 263 -14.11 7.87 2.49
CA SER A 263 -14.73 7.24 3.65
C SER A 263 -13.87 7.28 4.92
N TRP A 264 -12.76 8.00 4.94
CA TRP A 264 -11.90 8.09 6.11
C TRP A 264 -12.53 9.00 7.18
N GLN A 265 -12.37 8.62 8.44
CA GLN A 265 -12.66 9.48 9.58
C GLN A 265 -11.55 9.34 10.65
N PRO A 266 -11.35 10.37 11.48
CA PRO A 266 -10.46 10.27 12.63
C PRO A 266 -11.00 9.29 13.67
N ALA A 267 -10.12 8.83 14.57
CA ALA A 267 -10.52 8.08 15.75
C ALA A 267 -11.02 9.04 16.85
N GLU A 268 -11.94 8.56 17.68
CA GLU A 268 -12.40 9.31 18.85
C GLU A 268 -11.49 9.03 20.05
N CYS A 269 -10.98 10.09 20.69
CA CYS A 269 -10.26 9.96 21.96
C CYS A 269 -11.24 10.05 23.14
N THR A 270 -11.05 9.17 24.11
CA THR A 270 -11.81 9.20 25.37
C THR A 270 -11.29 10.27 26.32
N GLN A 271 -9.98 10.53 26.33
CA GLN A 271 -9.38 11.56 27.18
C GLN A 271 -9.68 12.98 26.69
N SER A 272 -10.12 13.86 27.61
CA SER A 272 -10.51 15.24 27.26
C SER A 272 -9.35 16.06 26.67
N LYS A 273 -8.11 15.86 27.13
CA LYS A 273 -6.94 16.61 26.63
C LYS A 273 -6.59 16.19 25.20
N ALA A 274 -6.52 14.88 24.96
CA ALA A 274 -6.30 14.30 23.63
C ALA A 274 -7.39 14.76 22.65
N ARG A 275 -8.67 14.68 23.04
CA ARG A 275 -9.80 15.12 22.20
C ARG A 275 -9.70 16.59 21.78
N LYS A 276 -9.31 17.48 22.70
CA LYS A 276 -9.10 18.91 22.38
C LYS A 276 -7.94 19.08 21.39
N SER A 277 -6.83 18.37 21.60
CA SER A 277 -5.68 18.41 20.69
C SER A 277 -6.06 17.88 19.30
N HIS A 278 -6.73 16.74 19.21
CA HIS A 278 -7.22 16.16 17.95
C HIS A 278 -8.14 17.12 17.20
N LYS A 279 -9.04 17.83 17.90
CA LYS A 279 -9.90 18.84 17.26
C LYS A 279 -9.08 19.94 16.57
N VAL A 280 -7.99 20.41 17.19
CA VAL A 280 -7.10 21.41 16.59
C VAL A 280 -6.41 20.83 15.36
N LEU A 281 -5.83 19.62 15.48
CA LEU A 281 -5.15 18.94 14.37
C LEU A 281 -6.08 18.69 13.17
N LEU A 282 -7.32 18.30 13.43
CA LEU A 282 -8.32 18.07 12.39
C LEU A 282 -8.72 19.37 11.70
N TRP A 283 -8.83 20.46 12.46
CA TRP A 283 -9.11 21.77 11.88
C TRP A 283 -7.97 22.26 10.98
N GLU A 284 -6.72 22.11 11.43
CA GLU A 284 -5.54 22.41 10.61
C GLU A 284 -5.45 21.54 9.36
N LEU A 285 -5.73 20.24 9.49
CA LEU A 285 -5.78 19.32 8.36
C LEU A 285 -6.89 19.72 7.38
N SER A 286 -8.09 20.06 7.86
CA SER A 286 -9.19 20.54 7.00
C SER A 286 -8.77 21.76 6.21
N ARG A 287 -8.19 22.78 6.87
CA ARG A 287 -7.70 23.99 6.19
C ARG A 287 -6.64 23.68 5.13
N TYR A 288 -5.71 22.78 5.45
CA TYR A 288 -4.69 22.35 4.50
C TYR A 288 -5.29 21.66 3.26
N LEU A 289 -6.25 20.76 3.47
CA LEU A 289 -6.95 20.08 2.37
C LEU A 289 -7.74 21.06 1.52
N GLU A 290 -8.45 22.00 2.14
CA GLU A 290 -9.22 23.03 1.46
C GLU A 290 -8.33 23.92 0.58
N GLN A 291 -7.16 24.34 1.09
CA GLN A 291 -6.17 25.09 0.32
C GLN A 291 -5.66 24.30 -0.90
N ILE A 292 -5.40 23.00 -0.74
CA ILE A 292 -5.00 22.13 -1.86
C ILE A 292 -6.11 22.06 -2.90
N VAL A 293 -7.35 21.82 -2.47
CA VAL A 293 -8.49 21.69 -3.38
C VAL A 293 -8.74 23.00 -4.11
N ALA A 294 -8.75 24.14 -3.41
CA ALA A 294 -8.89 25.46 -4.02
C ALA A 294 -7.82 25.75 -5.08
N ARG A 295 -6.55 25.40 -4.79
CA ARG A 295 -5.45 25.53 -5.76
C ARG A 295 -5.66 24.62 -6.96
N ASP A 296 -6.03 23.37 -6.74
CA ASP A 296 -6.18 22.38 -7.81
C ASP A 296 -7.41 22.68 -8.69
N LEU A 297 -8.48 23.23 -8.12
CA LEU A 297 -9.63 23.75 -8.88
C LEU A 297 -9.20 24.88 -9.83
N ARG A 298 -8.29 25.76 -9.41
CA ARG A 298 -7.79 26.87 -10.23
C ARG A 298 -6.77 26.46 -11.29
N THR A 299 -5.91 25.47 -10.98
CA THR A 299 -4.68 25.23 -11.78
C THR A 299 -4.69 23.90 -12.53
N ARG A 300 -5.54 22.95 -12.14
CA ARG A 300 -5.43 21.54 -12.56
C ARG A 300 -6.77 20.87 -12.84
N LEU A 301 -7.85 21.65 -12.96
CA LEU A 301 -9.15 21.10 -13.26
C LEU A 301 -9.14 20.38 -14.62
N GLY A 302 -9.61 19.13 -14.65
CA GLY A 302 -9.60 18.29 -15.85
C GLY A 302 -8.27 17.58 -16.16
N VAL A 303 -7.19 17.85 -15.40
CA VAL A 303 -5.92 17.14 -15.58
C VAL A 303 -6.02 15.74 -14.97
N GLN A 304 -5.78 14.71 -15.78
CA GLN A 304 -5.72 13.34 -15.28
C GLN A 304 -4.50 13.17 -14.36
N ARG A 305 -4.75 12.70 -13.14
CA ARG A 305 -3.66 12.33 -12.22
C ARG A 305 -3.17 10.92 -12.57
N PRO A 306 -1.85 10.67 -12.51
CA PRO A 306 -1.31 9.31 -12.58
C PRO A 306 -2.01 8.42 -11.56
N ARG A 307 -2.27 7.17 -11.92
CA ARG A 307 -2.82 6.19 -10.98
C ARG A 307 -1.81 5.99 -9.84
N THR A 308 -2.21 6.36 -8.62
CA THR A 308 -1.44 5.97 -7.43
C THR A 308 -1.56 4.46 -7.27
N LEU A 309 -0.51 3.72 -7.61
CA LEU A 309 -0.47 2.29 -7.36
C LEU A 309 -0.58 2.07 -5.86
N ASP A 310 -1.66 1.38 -5.44
CA ASP A 310 -1.81 0.90 -4.07
C ASP A 310 -0.59 0.04 -3.78
N SER A 311 0.33 0.57 -2.97
CA SER A 311 1.55 -0.11 -2.56
C SER A 311 1.22 -1.23 -1.57
N THR A 312 0.42 -2.19 -2.02
CA THR A 312 0.44 -3.57 -1.55
C THR A 312 1.77 -4.26 -1.92
N ALA A 313 2.67 -3.58 -2.64
CA ALA A 313 4.09 -3.91 -2.81
C ALA A 313 5.03 -3.33 -1.72
N GLY A 314 4.47 -2.58 -0.75
CA GLY A 314 5.08 -2.17 0.53
C GLY A 314 6.42 -1.41 0.41
N PRO A 315 7.04 -1.02 1.53
CA PRO A 315 8.36 -0.39 1.49
C PRO A 315 9.38 -1.38 0.90
N SER A 316 10.30 -0.88 0.08
CA SER A 316 11.46 -1.64 -0.32
C SER A 316 12.37 -1.79 0.89
N PHE A 317 12.52 -3.02 1.41
CA PHE A 317 13.56 -3.29 2.40
C PHE A 317 14.90 -3.32 1.66
N PRO A 318 15.90 -2.50 2.03
CA PRO A 318 17.22 -2.61 1.43
C PRO A 318 17.86 -3.94 1.84
N THR A 319 18.22 -4.77 0.85
CA THR A 319 19.05 -5.98 1.05
C THR A 319 20.52 -5.63 1.29
N THR A 320 20.95 -4.43 0.92
CA THR A 320 22.30 -3.92 1.09
C THR A 320 22.42 -3.07 2.36
N SER A 321 22.58 -3.73 3.50
CA SER A 321 23.53 -3.23 4.48
C SER A 321 24.66 -4.26 4.50
N SER A 322 25.73 -3.99 3.75
CA SER A 322 27.02 -4.60 4.02
C SER A 322 27.25 -4.62 5.54
N LEU A 323 27.78 -5.72 6.05
CA LEU A 323 28.33 -5.74 7.40
C LEU A 323 29.25 -4.53 7.53
N PRO A 324 29.08 -3.64 8.53
CA PRO A 324 30.20 -2.87 8.99
C PRO A 324 31.16 -3.92 9.58
N SER A 325 32.21 -4.22 8.84
CA SER A 325 33.47 -4.61 9.46
C SER A 325 33.79 -3.49 10.46
N THR A 326 33.92 -3.84 11.75
CA THR A 326 34.10 -2.96 12.93
C THR A 326 32.82 -2.16 13.28
N TRP A 327 32.26 -2.25 14.49
CA TRP A 327 32.84 -2.16 15.83
C TRP A 327 32.11 -3.04 16.84
#